data_AF-A0A956F5T4-F1
#
_entry.id   AF-A0A956F5T4-F1
#
_cell.length_a   1.000
_cell.length_b   1.000
_cell.length_c   1.000
_cell.angle_alpha   90.00
_cell.angle_beta   90.00
_cell.angle_gamma   90.00
#
_symmetry.space_group_name_H-M   'P 1'
#
loop_
_entity.id
_entity.type
_entity.pdbx_description
1 polymer ?
#
loop_
_entity_poly.entity_id
_entity_poly.type
_entity_poly.pdbx_seq_one_letter_code
_entity_poly.pdbx_strand_id
1 'polypeptide(L)'
;MLIACPECAHEVSDRAKSCPKCGFPIAEHVAEQLAAQRAEVERTSRERTGTETDCTPCKGRGFVMLKWQDDRGEERQGFTWCERCDETGRVPVVRSTEGYWAVDLAHIDAFIAGEIGPDSPHVESLGREPPPPPSYPPPKGKADAAGSAHADREANGPADDSGPTGS
;
A
#
# COMPACT_ATOMS: atom_id res chain seq x y z
N MET A 1 22.98 5.35 -27.72
CA MET A 1 23.81 4.12 -27.69
C MET A 1 23.43 3.25 -28.89
N LEU A 2 24.23 2.26 -29.27
CA LEU A 2 23.78 1.22 -30.20
C LEU A 2 23.25 0.02 -29.39
N ILE A 3 22.14 -0.55 -29.83
CA ILE A 3 21.53 -1.74 -29.27
C ILE A 3 21.36 -2.79 -30.36
N ALA A 4 21.33 -4.06 -29.99
CA ALA A 4 20.95 -5.13 -30.91
C ALA A 4 19.43 -5.12 -31.10
N CYS A 5 18.97 -5.13 -32.35
CA CYS A 5 17.56 -5.33 -32.65
C CYS A 5 17.09 -6.67 -32.05
N PRO A 6 16.02 -6.71 -31.24
CA PRO A 6 15.55 -7.94 -30.60
C PRO A 6 15.12 -9.04 -31.57
N GLU A 7 14.79 -8.66 -32.80
CA GLU A 7 14.27 -9.59 -33.81
C GLU A 7 15.39 -10.09 -34.74
N CYS A 8 16.18 -9.18 -35.33
CA CYS A 8 17.18 -9.53 -36.35
C CYS A 8 18.64 -9.37 -35.91
N ALA A 9 18.89 -9.01 -34.65
CA ALA A 9 20.20 -8.76 -34.03
C ALA A 9 21.08 -7.70 -34.72
N HIS A 10 20.56 -6.95 -35.71
CA HIS A 10 21.28 -5.84 -36.33
C HIS A 10 21.49 -4.70 -35.33
N GLU A 11 22.68 -4.12 -35.33
CA GLU A 11 23.00 -2.96 -34.49
C GLU A 11 22.23 -1.73 -34.97
N VAL A 12 21.45 -1.12 -34.08
CA VAL A 12 20.61 0.03 -34.36
C VAL A 12 20.72 1.04 -33.22
N SER A 13 20.49 2.30 -33.52
CA SER A 13 20.42 3.34 -32.48
C SER A 13 19.24 3.09 -31.54
N ASP A 14 19.45 3.28 -30.24
CA ASP A 14 18.39 3.30 -29.22
C ASP A 14 17.33 4.39 -29.45
N ARG A 15 17.62 5.38 -30.30
CA ARG A 15 16.70 6.45 -30.71
C ARG A 15 16.02 6.19 -32.07
N ALA A 16 16.31 5.06 -32.72
CA ALA A 16 15.68 4.74 -34.01
C ALA A 16 14.18 4.47 -33.80
N LYS A 17 13.33 4.97 -34.72
CA LYS A 17 11.89 4.66 -34.70
C LYS A 17 11.65 3.17 -34.91
N SER A 18 12.32 2.60 -35.92
CA SER A 18 12.28 1.18 -36.25
C SER A 18 13.63 0.69 -36.75
N CYS A 19 13.84 -0.62 -36.72
CA CYS A 19 15.02 -1.25 -37.29
C CYS A 19 14.99 -1.12 -38.82
N PRO A 20 16.04 -0.57 -39.46
CA PRO A 20 16.08 -0.40 -40.91
C PRO A 20 16.18 -1.72 -41.69
N LYS A 21 16.55 -2.83 -41.02
CA LYS A 21 16.74 -4.14 -41.65
C LYS A 21 15.47 -5.00 -41.67
N CYS A 22 14.72 -5.02 -40.57
CA CYS A 22 13.53 -5.88 -40.41
C CYS A 22 12.22 -5.11 -40.17
N GLY A 23 12.29 -3.80 -39.86
CA GLY A 23 11.11 -2.99 -39.57
C GLY A 23 10.63 -3.01 -38.12
N PHE A 24 11.26 -3.78 -37.22
CA PHE A 24 10.88 -3.88 -35.80
C PHE A 24 10.81 -2.49 -35.09
N PRO A 25 9.77 -2.18 -34.29
CA PRO A 25 9.58 -0.87 -33.65
C PRO A 25 10.50 -0.65 -32.45
N ILE A 26 11.72 -0.19 -32.72
CA ILE A 26 12.76 0.04 -31.69
C ILE A 26 12.34 1.06 -30.64
N ALA A 27 11.69 2.16 -31.04
CA ALA A 27 11.31 3.21 -30.10
C ALA A 27 10.30 2.73 -29.04
N GLU A 28 9.32 1.92 -29.45
CA GLU A 28 8.33 1.33 -28.54
C GLU A 28 8.98 0.33 -27.60
N HIS A 29 9.82 -0.57 -28.13
CA HIS A 29 10.53 -1.53 -27.32
C HIS A 29 11.44 -0.88 -26.28
N VAL A 30 12.21 0.14 -26.65
CA VAL A 30 13.07 0.87 -25.71
C VAL A 30 12.23 1.58 -24.65
N ALA A 31 11.12 2.21 -25.03
CA ALA A 31 10.21 2.85 -24.08
C ALA A 31 9.62 1.85 -23.08
N GLU A 32 9.20 0.67 -23.54
CA GLU A 32 8.71 -0.42 -22.68
C GLU A 32 9.80 -0.91 -21.72
N GLN A 33 11.02 -1.15 -22.21
CA GLN A 33 12.14 -1.57 -21.37
C GLN A 33 12.48 -0.53 -20.31
N LEU A 34 12.50 0.75 -20.66
CA LEU A 34 12.74 1.84 -19.70
C LEU A 34 11.61 1.95 -18.67
N ALA A 35 10.35 1.79 -19.10
CA ALA A 35 9.20 1.79 -18.19
C ALA A 35 9.27 0.61 -17.22
N ALA A 36 9.59 -0.60 -17.71
CA ALA A 36 9.77 -1.78 -16.87
C ALA A 36 10.92 -1.63 -15.87
N GLN A 37 12.07 -1.10 -16.32
CA GLN A 37 13.19 -0.80 -15.43
C GLN A 37 12.82 0.22 -14.36
N ARG A 38 12.12 1.30 -14.73
CA ARG A 38 11.67 2.32 -13.76
C ARG A 38 10.67 1.74 -12.76
N ALA A 39 9.73 0.91 -13.22
CA ALA A 39 8.76 0.24 -12.36
C ALA A 39 9.46 -0.71 -11.37
N GLU A 40 10.49 -1.43 -11.82
CA GLU A 40 11.28 -2.30 -10.94
C GLU A 40 12.09 -1.51 -9.92
N VAL A 41 12.73 -0.41 -10.32
CA VAL A 41 13.45 0.49 -9.39
C VAL A 41 12.48 1.07 -8.37
N GLU A 42 11.30 1.52 -8.79
CA GLU A 42 10.30 2.05 -7.88
C GLU A 42 9.85 0.97 -6.88
N ARG A 43 9.46 -0.21 -7.37
CA ARG A 43 9.02 -1.35 -6.54
C ARG A 43 10.09 -1.76 -5.52
N THR A 44 11.32 -1.92 -5.97
CA THR A 44 12.44 -2.35 -5.11
C THR A 44 12.94 -1.27 -4.16
N SER A 45 12.60 0.00 -4.41
CA SER A 45 12.91 1.11 -3.51
C SER A 45 11.91 1.30 -2.37
N ARG A 46 10.80 0.54 -2.34
CA ARG A 46 9.75 0.71 -1.32
C ARG A 46 10.25 0.26 0.05
N GLU A 47 10.18 1.15 1.04
CA GLU A 47 10.59 0.90 2.41
C GLU A 47 9.59 1.45 3.44
N ARG A 48 9.42 0.74 4.58
CA ARG A 48 8.66 1.28 5.72
C ARG A 48 9.42 2.46 6.33
N THR A 49 8.75 3.57 6.55
CA THR A 49 9.36 4.72 7.25
C THR A 49 9.32 4.60 8.77
N GLY A 50 8.45 3.74 9.30
CA GLY A 50 8.12 3.70 10.73
C GLY A 50 7.25 4.87 11.19
N THR A 51 6.79 5.73 10.28
CA THR A 51 5.89 6.86 10.57
C THR A 51 4.47 6.54 10.13
N GLU A 52 3.52 7.25 10.74
CA GLU A 52 2.10 7.18 10.39
C GLU A 52 1.61 8.55 9.93
N THR A 53 0.50 8.58 9.21
CA THR A 53 -0.24 9.79 8.89
C THR A 53 -1.74 9.57 9.09
N ASP A 54 -2.55 10.62 8.97
CA ASP A 54 -4.00 10.50 9.07
C ASP A 54 -4.55 9.69 7.90
N CYS A 55 -5.41 8.72 8.22
CA CYS A 55 -6.13 7.93 7.23
C CYS A 55 -7.05 8.85 6.42
N THR A 56 -6.81 9.02 5.12
CA THR A 56 -7.56 9.97 4.28
C THR A 56 -9.08 9.76 4.32
N PRO A 57 -9.62 8.52 4.20
CA PRO A 57 -11.08 8.32 4.24
C PRO A 57 -11.75 8.83 5.51
N CYS A 58 -11.18 8.54 6.69
CA CYS A 58 -11.77 8.97 7.96
C CYS A 58 -11.23 10.30 8.46
N LYS A 59 -10.18 10.85 7.84
CA LYS A 59 -9.47 12.07 8.24
C LYS A 59 -9.03 12.03 9.70
N GLY A 60 -8.35 10.96 10.10
CA GLY A 60 -7.84 10.83 11.47
C GLY A 60 -8.87 10.35 12.50
N ARG A 61 -10.15 10.18 12.13
CA ARG A 61 -11.23 9.89 13.11
C ARG A 61 -11.39 8.41 13.47
N GLY A 62 -10.93 7.49 12.64
CA GLY A 62 -11.21 6.05 12.79
C GLY A 62 -12.61 5.62 12.36
N PHE A 63 -13.47 6.56 11.96
CA PHE A 63 -14.82 6.29 11.44
C PHE A 63 -15.22 7.30 10.37
N VAL A 64 -16.16 6.91 9.51
CA VAL A 64 -16.79 7.78 8.52
C VAL A 64 -18.24 8.03 8.88
N MET A 65 -18.68 9.27 8.72
CA MET A 65 -20.09 9.63 8.90
C MET A 65 -20.86 9.25 7.65
N LEU A 66 -21.99 8.58 7.84
CA LEU A 66 -22.88 8.18 6.77
C LEU A 66 -24.18 8.96 6.89
N LYS A 67 -24.72 9.36 5.73
CA LYS A 67 -26.05 9.94 5.62
C LYS A 67 -26.90 9.05 4.72
N TRP A 68 -28.12 8.77 5.12
CA TRP A 68 -29.10 8.04 4.32
C TRP A 68 -30.49 8.63 4.52
N GLN A 69 -31.40 8.34 3.60
CA GLN A 69 -32.82 8.68 3.76
C GLN A 69 -33.56 7.43 4.24
N ASP A 70 -34.45 7.60 5.22
CA ASP A 70 -35.35 6.52 5.63
C ASP A 70 -36.56 6.41 4.69
N ASP A 71 -37.44 5.45 4.96
CA ASP A 71 -38.63 5.18 4.14
C ASP A 71 -39.62 6.37 4.07
N ARG A 72 -39.46 7.38 4.93
CA ARG A 72 -40.25 8.62 4.94
C ARG A 72 -39.55 9.77 4.22
N GLY A 73 -38.36 9.52 3.66
CA GLY A 73 -37.51 10.53 3.05
C GLY A 73 -36.81 11.44 4.06
N GLU A 74 -36.82 11.10 5.35
CA GLU A 74 -36.13 11.89 6.37
C GLU A 74 -34.62 11.58 6.34
N GLU A 75 -33.79 12.63 6.34
CA GLU A 75 -32.33 12.47 6.42
C GLU A 75 -31.95 11.94 7.81
N ARG A 76 -31.26 10.80 7.82
CA ARG A 76 -30.66 10.19 9.00
C ARG A 76 -29.14 10.25 8.89
N GLN A 77 -28.51 10.29 10.05
CA GLN A 77 -27.06 10.29 10.19
C GLN A 77 -26.63 9.13 11.09
N GLY A 78 -25.52 8.51 10.73
CA GLY A 78 -24.85 7.49 11.53
C GLY A 78 -23.37 7.46 11.20
N PHE A 79 -22.68 6.44 11.67
CA PHE A 79 -21.27 6.23 11.35
C PHE A 79 -20.99 4.76 11.09
N THR A 80 -19.91 4.50 10.37
CA THR A 80 -19.29 3.17 10.33
C THR A 80 -17.81 3.30 10.67
N TRP A 81 -17.30 2.28 11.33
CA TRP A 81 -15.88 2.14 11.61
C TRP A 81 -15.08 2.05 10.31
N CYS A 82 -13.90 2.66 10.31
CA CYS A 82 -13.05 2.73 9.13
C CYS A 82 -12.14 1.50 9.07
N GLU A 83 -12.50 0.55 8.21
CA GLU A 83 -11.76 -0.70 8.00
C GLU A 83 -10.34 -0.45 7.46
N ARG A 84 -10.16 0.60 6.65
CA ARG A 84 -8.86 0.98 6.05
C ARG A 84 -7.75 1.17 7.08
N CYS A 85 -8.11 1.76 8.22
CA CYS A 85 -7.19 2.07 9.31
C CYS A 85 -7.43 1.22 10.56
N ASP A 86 -8.30 0.21 10.48
CA ASP A 86 -8.71 -0.60 11.63
C ASP A 86 -9.09 0.26 12.84
N GLU A 87 -9.94 1.27 12.60
CA GLU A 87 -10.47 2.19 13.62
C GLU A 87 -9.43 3.11 14.29
N THR A 88 -8.16 3.03 13.90
CA THR A 88 -7.09 3.83 14.53
C THR A 88 -7.08 5.29 14.09
N GLY A 89 -7.68 5.57 12.93
CA GLY A 89 -7.57 6.86 12.25
C GLY A 89 -6.22 7.07 11.55
N ARG A 90 -5.30 6.12 11.62
CA ARG A 90 -3.91 6.24 11.16
C ARG A 90 -3.60 5.20 10.12
N VAL A 91 -2.72 5.55 9.20
CA VAL A 91 -2.19 4.62 8.21
C VAL A 91 -0.67 4.72 8.19
N PRO A 92 0.03 3.59 8.06
CA PRO A 92 1.47 3.61 7.93
C PRO A 92 1.91 4.28 6.62
N VAL A 93 3.10 4.86 6.67
CA VAL A 93 3.73 5.52 5.53
C VAL A 93 4.82 4.64 4.94
N VAL A 94 4.80 4.47 3.63
CA VAL A 94 5.85 3.82 2.84
C VAL A 94 6.54 4.87 1.99
N ARG A 95 7.86 4.80 1.89
CA ARG A 95 8.67 5.66 1.02
C ARG A 95 9.17 4.87 -0.18
N SER A 96 9.31 5.54 -1.32
CA SER A 96 9.90 5.01 -2.56
C SER A 96 10.68 6.13 -3.28
N THR A 97 11.30 5.82 -4.42
CA THR A 97 11.88 6.84 -5.31
C THR A 97 10.87 7.82 -5.88
N GLU A 98 9.58 7.45 -5.98
CA GLU A 98 8.53 8.31 -6.53
C GLU A 98 7.85 9.19 -5.46
N GLY A 99 8.06 8.90 -4.17
CA GLY A 99 7.50 9.68 -3.06
C GLY A 99 7.06 8.84 -1.88
N TYR A 100 6.11 9.39 -1.12
CA TYR A 100 5.50 8.80 0.06
C TYR A 100 4.10 8.29 -0.25
N TRP A 101 3.72 7.20 0.41
CA TRP A 101 2.48 6.48 0.21
C TRP A 101 1.80 6.21 1.55
N ALA A 102 0.52 6.52 1.65
CA ALA A 102 -0.35 6.03 2.72
C ALA A 102 -0.89 4.67 2.28
N VAL A 103 -0.66 3.64 3.09
CA VAL A 103 -1.04 2.27 2.77
C VAL A 103 -1.93 1.73 3.88
N ASP A 104 -2.97 0.98 3.52
CA ASP A 104 -3.82 0.28 4.49
C ASP A 104 -2.96 -0.59 5.40
N LEU A 105 -3.33 -0.63 6.69
CA LEU A 105 -2.57 -1.37 7.69
C LEU A 105 -2.38 -2.84 7.31
N ALA A 106 -3.42 -3.46 6.73
CA ALA A 106 -3.41 -4.85 6.30
C ALA A 106 -2.60 -5.13 5.01
N HIS A 107 -2.23 -4.10 4.25
CA HIS A 107 -1.65 -4.23 2.91
C HIS A 107 -0.23 -3.68 2.77
N ILE A 108 0.37 -3.22 3.87
CA ILE A 108 1.72 -2.63 3.85
C ILE A 108 2.79 -3.60 3.32
N ASP A 109 2.77 -4.85 3.76
CA ASP A 109 3.77 -5.85 3.35
C ASP A 109 3.57 -6.25 1.88
N ALA A 110 2.32 -6.42 1.45
CA ALA A 110 1.99 -6.67 0.05
C ALA A 110 2.45 -5.53 -0.87
N PHE A 111 2.33 -4.27 -0.42
CA PHE A 111 2.79 -3.11 -1.21
C PHE A 111 4.32 -3.05 -1.30
N ILE A 112 5.03 -3.33 -0.21
CA ILE A 112 6.50 -3.35 -0.18
C ILE A 112 7.05 -4.53 -1.00
N ALA A 113 6.45 -5.71 -0.89
CA ALA A 113 6.80 -6.86 -1.72
C ALA A 113 6.50 -6.64 -3.22
N GLY A 114 5.63 -5.67 -3.53
CA GLY A 114 5.18 -5.37 -4.89
C GLY A 114 4.11 -6.32 -5.40
N GLU A 115 3.43 -7.03 -4.49
CA GLU A 115 2.25 -7.85 -4.80
C GLU A 115 1.04 -6.97 -5.17
N ILE A 116 0.99 -5.77 -4.58
CA ILE A 116 0.06 -4.71 -5.00
C ILE A 116 0.82 -3.47 -5.50
N GLY A 117 0.24 -2.83 -6.50
CA GLY A 117 0.78 -1.62 -7.12
C GLY A 117 0.25 -0.32 -6.51
N PRO A 118 0.78 0.84 -6.95
CA PRO A 118 0.34 2.16 -6.49
C PRO A 118 -1.10 2.51 -6.91
N ASP A 119 -1.63 1.85 -7.93
CA ASP A 119 -3.02 2.01 -8.40
C ASP A 119 -4.03 1.18 -7.58
N SER A 120 -3.56 0.44 -6.56
CA SER A 120 -4.43 -0.32 -5.66
C SER A 120 -5.33 0.62 -4.85
N PRO A 121 -6.61 0.26 -4.59
CA PRO A 121 -7.49 1.05 -3.72
C PRO A 121 -6.99 1.16 -2.27
N HIS A 122 -6.03 0.31 -1.88
CA HIS A 122 -5.40 0.27 -0.57
C HIS A 122 -4.17 1.17 -0.45
N VAL A 123 -3.80 1.88 -1.51
CA VAL A 123 -2.59 2.71 -1.59
C VAL A 123 -2.97 4.11 -2.05
N GLU A 124 -2.41 5.12 -1.40
CA GLU A 124 -2.66 6.52 -1.74
C GLU A 124 -1.36 7.30 -1.78
N SER A 125 -1.14 8.07 -2.85
CA SER A 125 0.04 8.91 -2.99
C SER A 125 -0.07 10.16 -2.12
N LEU A 126 0.97 10.41 -1.33
CA LEU A 126 1.11 11.61 -0.48
C LEU A 126 2.02 12.67 -1.12
N GLY A 127 2.60 12.38 -2.29
CA GLY A 127 3.54 13.25 -2.98
C GLY A 127 5.00 13.00 -2.58
N ARG A 128 5.87 13.96 -2.91
CA ARG A 128 7.34 13.83 -2.78
C ARG A 128 7.89 14.23 -1.42
N GLU A 129 7.10 14.95 -0.64
CA GLU A 129 7.48 15.42 0.69
C GLU A 129 6.91 14.47 1.75
N PRO A 130 7.60 14.28 2.89
CA PRO A 130 7.07 13.48 3.97
C PRO A 130 5.75 14.09 4.46
N PRO A 131 4.71 13.27 4.70
CA PRO A 131 3.42 13.78 5.16
C PRO A 131 3.54 14.38 6.56
N PRO A 132 2.60 15.27 6.93
CA PRO A 132 2.52 15.74 8.31
C PRO A 132 2.25 14.56 9.25
N PRO A 133 2.69 14.67 10.52
CA PRO A 133 2.30 13.71 11.54
C PRO A 133 0.77 13.69 11.71
N PRO A 134 0.19 12.60 12.25
CA PRO A 134 -1.24 12.52 12.46
C PRO A 134 -1.76 13.67 13.32
N SER A 135 -2.96 14.19 13.01
CA SER A 135 -3.52 15.38 13.68
C SER A 135 -3.82 15.19 15.16
N TYR A 136 -4.01 13.94 15.60
CA TYR A 136 -4.31 13.59 16.98
C TYR A 136 -3.22 12.68 17.55
N PRO A 137 -2.94 12.72 18.86
CA PRO A 137 -2.08 11.72 19.51
C PRO A 137 -2.77 10.35 19.55
N PRO A 138 -2.00 9.24 19.57
CA PRO A 138 -2.59 7.91 19.66
C PRO A 138 -3.45 7.78 20.94
N PRO A 139 -4.56 7.02 20.90
CA PRO A 139 -5.38 6.80 22.08
C PRO A 139 -4.52 6.14 23.17
N LYS A 140 -4.64 6.64 24.42
CA LYS A 140 -3.91 6.09 25.58
C LYS A 140 -4.25 4.60 25.71
N GLY A 141 -3.24 3.74 25.53
CA GLY A 141 -3.37 2.27 25.63
C GLY A 141 -3.08 1.48 24.34
N LYS A 142 -2.84 2.14 23.19
CA LYS A 142 -2.40 1.49 21.94
C LYS A 142 -1.07 2.08 21.42
N ALA A 143 -0.10 2.31 22.30
CA ALA A 143 1.14 3.03 21.97
C ALA A 143 2.28 2.17 21.38
N ASP A 144 2.15 0.83 21.36
CA ASP A 144 3.32 -0.04 21.17
C ASP A 144 3.18 -1.04 20.00
N ALA A 145 2.65 -0.60 18.85
CA ALA A 145 2.63 -1.43 17.62
C ALA A 145 3.49 -0.87 16.47
N ALA A 146 4.19 0.24 16.68
CA ALA A 146 5.19 0.74 15.74
C ALA A 146 6.54 0.09 16.04
N GLY A 147 6.69 -1.19 15.64
CA GLY A 147 7.96 -1.89 15.61
C GLY A 147 8.12 -2.97 16.67
N SER A 148 7.68 -4.19 16.36
CA SER A 148 8.27 -5.42 16.90
C SER A 148 8.01 -6.59 15.97
N ALA A 149 9.07 -7.36 15.79
CA ALA A 149 9.27 -8.49 14.89
C ALA A 149 8.20 -9.60 14.98
N HIS A 150 8.17 -10.41 13.92
CA HIS A 150 7.76 -11.83 13.93
C HIS A 150 8.01 -12.51 15.29
N ALA A 151 6.96 -13.06 15.90
CA ALA A 151 6.99 -14.32 16.63
C ALA A 151 5.56 -14.81 16.92
N ASP A 152 5.27 -15.98 16.33
CA ASP A 152 4.46 -17.08 16.85
C ASP A 152 2.98 -16.89 17.24
N ARG A 153 2.19 -17.39 16.31
CA ARG A 153 0.89 -18.05 16.45
C ARG A 153 0.92 -19.11 17.55
N GLU A 154 0.20 -18.88 18.66
CA GLU A 154 -0.31 -19.96 19.49
C GLU A 154 -1.82 -19.84 19.67
N ALA A 155 -2.49 -20.88 19.16
CA ALA A 155 -3.90 -21.14 19.33
C ALA A 155 -4.17 -21.54 20.78
N ASN A 156 -5.03 -20.82 21.48
CA ASN A 156 -5.65 -21.34 22.69
C ASN A 156 -6.99 -22.00 22.32
N GLY A 157 -6.95 -23.33 22.23
CA GLY A 157 -8.14 -24.18 22.35
C GLY A 157 -8.59 -24.27 23.82
N PRO A 158 -9.86 -24.65 24.07
CA PRO A 158 -10.40 -24.73 25.42
C PRO A 158 -9.87 -25.96 26.17
N ALA A 159 -9.39 -25.77 27.39
CA ALA A 159 -9.09 -26.84 28.33
C ALA A 159 -10.36 -27.21 29.12
N ASP A 160 -10.94 -28.36 28.76
CA ASP A 160 -11.70 -29.23 29.66
C ASP A 160 -10.78 -29.74 30.79
N ASP A 161 -11.32 -29.96 32.00
CA ASP A 161 -11.19 -31.23 32.76
C ASP A 161 -11.55 -31.07 34.25
N SER A 162 -12.62 -31.79 34.63
CA SER A 162 -12.81 -32.61 35.84
C SER A 162 -12.64 -32.05 37.26
N GLY A 163 -13.72 -32.18 38.05
CA GLY A 163 -13.71 -32.01 39.51
C GLY A 163 -13.16 -33.23 40.27
N PRO A 164 -13.10 -33.17 41.62
CA PRO A 164 -12.73 -34.33 42.41
C PRO A 164 -13.90 -34.91 43.24
N THR A 165 -13.92 -36.23 43.26
CA THR A 165 -14.67 -37.14 44.12
C THR A 165 -14.20 -37.09 45.58
N GLY A 166 -15.16 -37.05 46.51
CA GLY A 166 -15.23 -37.93 47.69
C GLY A 166 -14.31 -37.69 48.89
N SER A 167 -14.92 -37.39 50.04
CA SER A 167 -14.87 -38.22 51.26
C SER A 167 -16.07 -37.87 52.16
#